data_AF-A0A0D8XKX4-F1
#
_entry.id   AF-A0A0D8XKX4-F1
#
_cell.length_a   1.000
_cell.length_b   1.000
_cell.length_c   1.000
_cell.angle_alpha   90.00
_cell.angle_beta   90.00
_cell.angle_gamma   90.00
#
_symmetry.space_group_name_H-M   'P 1'
#
loop_
_entity.id
_entity.type
_entity.pdbx_description
1 polymer ?
#
loop_
_entity_poly.entity_id
_entity_poly.type
_entity_poly.pdbx_seq_one_letter_code
_entity_poly.pdbx_strand_id
1 'polypeptide(L)'
;MMTFTFLWLLISIQTVSTETFVFSRSTRISQLNNWLNANYPCQDDTIIFEENKKTVTFLDESIQISSIILPQVGSMIFSDNSVIGEKSRWQCTRRKSPENVFFQPNSVFPAFSDPASWSLKEQPLLHMNQVPGAKASFTSSFRRLTFDLQGDDVIFTDMGAFQIFIDDQITVNSLRFSQDWVSIEFNFHYRTDQ
;
A
#
# COMPACT_ATOMS: atom_id res chain seq x y z
N MET A 1 13.50 33.90 47.62
CA MET A 1 13.98 33.56 46.26
C MET A 1 14.17 32.04 46.16
N MET A 2 13.09 31.23 46.19
CA MET A 2 13.24 29.77 46.03
C MET A 2 11.92 29.06 45.71
N THR A 3 11.06 29.69 44.91
CA THR A 3 9.75 29.11 44.53
C THR A 3 9.50 29.09 43.02
N PHE A 4 10.36 29.73 42.22
CA PHE A 4 10.22 29.76 40.76
C PHE A 4 10.92 28.62 40.02
N THR A 5 11.80 27.87 40.68
CA THR A 5 12.58 26.79 40.07
C THR A 5 11.87 25.43 40.04
N PHE A 6 10.77 25.24 40.79
CA PHE A 6 10.03 23.97 40.83
C PHE A 6 8.94 23.86 39.74
N LEU A 7 8.60 24.97 39.07
CA LEU A 7 7.54 24.99 38.04
C LEU A 7 8.04 24.54 36.65
N TRP A 8 9.36 24.40 36.46
CA TRP A 8 9.95 23.97 35.19
C TRP A 8 10.20 22.45 35.07
N LEU A 9 9.94 21.67 36.11
CA LEU A 9 10.29 20.24 36.14
C LEU A 9 9.12 19.27 35.87
N LEU A 10 7.89 19.76 35.65
CA LEU A 10 6.69 18.89 35.59
C LEU A 10 6.03 18.75 34.22
N ILE A 11 6.62 19.28 33.15
CA ILE A 11 6.06 19.13 31.80
C ILE A 11 7.08 18.40 30.92
N SER A 12 7.44 17.18 31.32
CA SER A 12 7.94 16.17 30.39
C SER A 12 6.73 15.55 29.71
N ILE A 13 6.09 16.28 28.78
CA ILE A 13 5.15 15.68 27.85
C ILE A 13 6.00 14.74 27.00
N GLN A 14 5.98 13.44 27.31
CA GLN A 14 6.41 12.44 26.35
C GLN A 14 5.40 12.52 25.20
N THR A 15 5.80 13.19 24.13
CA THR A 15 5.08 13.14 22.87
C THR A 15 5.14 11.70 22.39
N VAL A 16 4.06 10.95 22.58
CA VAL A 16 3.87 9.65 21.93
C VAL A 16 3.77 9.95 20.44
N SER A 17 4.77 9.54 19.67
CA SER A 17 4.77 9.74 18.22
C SER A 17 4.02 8.60 17.55
N THR A 18 2.85 8.88 17.01
CA THR A 18 2.21 8.01 16.03
C THR A 18 3.07 7.99 14.77
N GLU A 19 3.50 6.81 14.33
CA GLU A 19 4.22 6.69 13.07
C GLU A 19 3.23 6.59 11.90
N THR A 20 3.61 7.15 10.76
CA THR A 20 2.83 7.04 9.52
C THR A 20 3.53 6.10 8.56
N PHE A 21 2.87 4.98 8.26
CA PHE A 21 3.31 4.01 7.27
C PHE A 21 2.62 4.23 5.93
N VAL A 22 3.40 4.12 4.87
CA VAL A 22 2.94 4.25 3.49
C VAL A 22 3.06 2.90 2.80
N PHE A 23 1.96 2.45 2.19
CA PHE A 23 1.98 1.24 1.37
C PHE A 23 2.63 1.53 0.02
N SER A 24 3.64 0.73 -0.33
CA SER A 24 4.53 1.01 -1.48
C SER A 24 4.26 0.16 -2.72
N ARG A 25 3.36 -0.84 -2.63
CA ARG A 25 3.05 -1.74 -3.75
C ARG A 25 1.89 -1.19 -4.57
N SER A 26 1.92 -1.46 -5.86
CA SER A 26 0.94 -0.98 -6.83
C SER A 26 0.72 -2.02 -7.91
N THR A 27 -0.48 -2.08 -8.47
CA THR A 27 -0.86 -2.98 -9.57
C THR A 27 -1.07 -2.20 -10.87
N ARG A 28 -0.40 -1.06 -11.01
CA ARG A 28 -0.38 -0.25 -12.25
C ARG A 28 0.21 -1.02 -13.43
N ILE A 29 -0.36 -0.78 -14.60
CA ILE A 29 0.11 -1.37 -15.85
C ILE A 29 1.49 -0.82 -16.25
N SER A 30 1.75 0.45 -15.96
CA SER A 30 3.00 1.14 -16.31
C SER A 30 4.19 0.69 -15.47
N GLN A 31 3.99 -0.12 -14.44
CA GLN A 31 5.03 -0.54 -13.51
C GLN A 31 5.67 -1.86 -13.94
N LEU A 32 6.98 -1.82 -14.25
CA LEU A 32 7.75 -2.96 -14.75
C LEU A 32 7.65 -4.23 -13.89
N ASN A 33 7.64 -4.06 -12.57
CA ASN A 33 7.61 -5.17 -11.61
C ASN A 33 6.28 -5.95 -11.63
N ASN A 34 5.26 -5.44 -12.32
CA ASN A 34 3.99 -6.14 -12.49
C ASN A 34 3.94 -6.99 -13.76
N TRP A 35 5.05 -7.07 -14.49
CA TRP A 35 5.18 -7.88 -15.69
C TRP A 35 6.11 -9.06 -15.42
N LEU A 36 5.69 -10.24 -15.86
CA LEU A 36 6.52 -11.44 -15.77
C LEU A 36 7.88 -11.19 -16.44
N ASN A 37 8.95 -11.57 -15.74
CA ASN A 37 10.34 -11.37 -16.16
C ASN A 37 10.73 -9.90 -16.43
N ALA A 38 10.04 -8.93 -15.84
CA ALA A 38 10.27 -7.51 -16.07
C ALA A 38 10.23 -7.18 -17.58
N ASN A 39 9.22 -7.71 -18.29
CA ASN A 39 9.05 -7.54 -19.72
C ASN A 39 7.79 -6.72 -20.04
N TYR A 40 7.96 -5.43 -20.36
CA TYR A 40 6.84 -4.59 -20.77
C TYR A 40 6.15 -5.10 -22.06
N PRO A 41 4.82 -4.90 -22.21
CA PRO A 41 4.16 -4.98 -23.50
C PRO A 41 4.79 -4.00 -24.48
N CYS A 42 5.04 -4.47 -25.70
CA CYS A 42 5.32 -3.61 -26.84
C CYS A 42 4.06 -3.36 -27.65
N GLN A 43 4.16 -2.45 -28.62
CA GLN A 43 3.06 -2.21 -29.55
C GLN A 43 2.65 -3.51 -30.26
N ASP A 44 1.34 -3.73 -30.32
CA ASP A 44 0.67 -4.88 -30.95
C ASP A 44 0.88 -6.24 -30.27
N ASP A 45 1.54 -6.28 -29.12
CA ASP A 45 1.58 -7.49 -28.29
C ASP A 45 0.17 -7.83 -27.76
N THR A 46 0.04 -9.07 -27.28
CA THR A 46 -1.15 -9.52 -26.56
C THR A 46 -0.83 -9.57 -25.07
N ILE A 47 -1.63 -8.87 -24.27
CA ILE A 47 -1.53 -8.92 -22.82
C ILE A 47 -2.36 -10.09 -22.30
N ILE A 48 -1.76 -10.90 -21.45
CA ILE A 48 -2.41 -12.05 -20.81
C ILE A 48 -2.38 -11.83 -19.30
N PHE A 49 -3.56 -11.81 -18.70
CA PHE A 49 -3.70 -11.90 -17.25
C PHE A 49 -3.74 -13.37 -16.82
N GLU A 50 -3.05 -13.71 -15.74
CA GLU A 50 -2.95 -15.10 -15.27
C GLU A 50 -4.33 -15.68 -14.92
N GLU A 51 -4.63 -16.84 -15.49
CA GLU A 51 -5.86 -17.57 -15.20
C GLU A 51 -5.89 -18.00 -13.72
N ASN A 52 -7.07 -17.96 -13.10
CA ASN A 52 -7.29 -18.29 -11.68
C ASN A 52 -6.71 -17.31 -10.64
N LYS A 53 -6.15 -16.17 -11.05
CA LYS A 53 -5.75 -15.10 -10.11
C LYS A 53 -6.74 -13.94 -10.12
N LYS A 54 -7.16 -13.54 -8.91
CA LYS A 54 -8.00 -12.37 -8.70
C LYS A 54 -7.18 -11.10 -8.88
N THR A 55 -7.38 -10.35 -9.95
CA THR A 55 -6.51 -9.21 -10.27
C THR A 55 -7.29 -7.91 -10.37
N VAL A 56 -6.93 -6.92 -9.56
CA VAL A 56 -7.34 -5.53 -9.76
C VAL A 56 -6.12 -4.75 -10.26
N THR A 57 -6.25 -4.08 -11.40
CA THR A 57 -5.17 -3.31 -12.02
C THR A 57 -5.66 -1.93 -12.45
N PHE A 58 -4.73 -0.99 -12.57
CA PHE A 58 -5.00 0.38 -13.00
C PHE A 58 -4.21 0.70 -14.27
N LEU A 59 -4.94 1.06 -15.34
CA LEU A 59 -4.41 1.61 -16.57
C LEU A 59 -4.19 3.11 -16.34
N ASP A 60 -3.03 3.47 -15.81
CA ASP A 60 -2.68 4.86 -15.49
C ASP A 60 -2.35 5.69 -16.73
N GLU A 61 -1.81 5.06 -17.77
CA GLU A 61 -1.42 5.68 -19.03
C GLU A 61 -1.90 4.85 -20.24
N SER A 62 -2.03 5.49 -21.40
CA SER A 62 -2.45 4.83 -22.65
C SER A 62 -1.55 3.66 -23.05
N ILE A 63 -2.14 2.70 -23.77
CA ILE A 63 -1.42 1.53 -24.27
C ILE A 63 -1.92 1.10 -25.67
N GLN A 64 -1.00 0.76 -26.57
CA GLN A 64 -1.33 0.27 -27.92
C GLN A 64 -0.98 -1.20 -28.06
N ILE A 65 -1.97 -2.07 -28.21
CA ILE A 65 -1.82 -3.53 -28.20
C ILE A 65 -2.77 -4.14 -29.21
N SER A 66 -2.54 -5.41 -29.56
CA SER A 66 -3.47 -6.12 -30.44
C SER A 66 -4.67 -6.66 -29.66
N SER A 67 -4.44 -7.21 -28.47
CA SER A 67 -5.51 -7.75 -27.64
C SER A 67 -5.15 -7.83 -26.15
N ILE A 68 -6.18 -7.93 -25.31
CA ILE A 68 -6.06 -8.22 -23.87
C ILE A 68 -6.92 -9.44 -23.56
N ILE A 69 -6.32 -10.43 -22.90
CA ILE A 69 -7.04 -11.54 -22.26
C ILE A 69 -7.20 -11.18 -20.78
N LEU A 70 -8.40 -10.73 -20.41
CA LEU A 70 -8.73 -10.24 -19.06
C LEU A 70 -8.75 -11.39 -18.02
N PRO A 71 -8.53 -11.09 -16.72
CA PRO A 71 -8.62 -12.09 -15.67
C PRO A 71 -10.08 -12.55 -15.50
N GLN A 72 -10.27 -13.82 -15.13
CA GLN A 72 -11.61 -14.37 -14.90
C GLN A 72 -12.34 -13.69 -13.73
N VAL A 73 -11.59 -13.28 -12.71
CA VAL A 73 -12.09 -12.54 -11.56
C VAL A 73 -11.20 -11.34 -11.35
N GLY A 74 -11.72 -10.13 -11.50
CA GLY A 74 -10.89 -8.95 -11.43
C GLY A 74 -11.53 -7.72 -12.01
N SER A 75 -10.75 -6.64 -12.07
CA SER A 75 -11.15 -5.39 -12.69
C SER A 75 -9.93 -4.66 -13.23
N MET A 76 -10.07 -4.09 -14.42
CA MET A 76 -9.13 -3.12 -14.97
C MET A 76 -9.79 -1.75 -14.88
N ILE A 77 -9.20 -0.86 -14.11
CA ILE A 77 -9.69 0.49 -13.88
C ILE A 77 -8.89 1.43 -14.78
N PHE A 78 -9.58 2.30 -15.50
CA PHE A 78 -9.01 3.23 -16.46
C PHE A 78 -8.84 4.60 -15.80
N SER A 79 -7.67 5.21 -15.95
CA SER A 79 -7.51 6.63 -15.60
C SER A 79 -8.29 7.49 -16.58
N ASP A 80 -8.65 8.72 -16.17
CA ASP A 80 -9.46 9.66 -16.98
C ASP A 80 -8.88 9.93 -18.38
N ASN A 81 -7.56 9.79 -18.53
CA ASN A 81 -6.84 10.07 -19.77
C ASN A 81 -6.25 8.82 -20.43
N SER A 82 -6.57 7.62 -19.93
CA SER A 82 -6.05 6.37 -20.48
C SER A 82 -6.85 5.91 -21.69
N VAL A 83 -6.14 5.54 -22.76
CA VAL A 83 -6.74 5.06 -24.02
C VAL A 83 -6.10 3.74 -24.44
N ILE A 84 -6.92 2.76 -24.83
CA ILE A 84 -6.46 1.56 -25.53
C ILE A 84 -6.38 1.87 -27.02
N GLY A 85 -5.22 1.60 -27.62
CA GLY A 85 -4.92 1.87 -29.03
C GLY A 85 -3.88 2.97 -29.24
N GLU A 86 -3.50 3.71 -28.19
CA GLU A 86 -2.49 4.77 -28.23
C GLU A 86 -1.26 4.39 -27.40
N LYS A 87 -0.07 4.56 -27.98
CA LYS A 87 1.18 4.19 -27.32
C LYS A 87 1.60 5.26 -26.31
N SER A 88 1.77 4.90 -25.04
CA SER A 88 2.45 5.78 -24.06
C SER A 88 3.98 5.59 -24.03
N ARG A 89 4.67 6.44 -23.26
CA ARG A 89 6.13 6.51 -23.13
C ARG A 89 6.74 5.30 -22.43
N TRP A 90 6.01 4.70 -21.49
CA TRP A 90 6.45 3.51 -20.75
C TRP A 90 6.43 2.24 -21.61
N GLN A 91 5.55 2.22 -22.63
CA GLN A 91 5.38 1.08 -23.52
C GLN A 91 6.53 0.96 -24.52
N CYS A 92 7.06 -0.24 -24.70
CA CYS A 92 8.11 -0.46 -25.70
C CYS A 92 7.58 -0.38 -27.14
N THR A 93 8.49 -0.14 -28.09
CA THR A 93 8.16 -0.07 -29.52
C THR A 93 7.85 -1.45 -30.10
N ARG A 94 7.04 -1.49 -31.17
CA ARG A 94 6.69 -2.71 -31.91
C ARG A 94 7.91 -3.63 -32.12
N ARG A 95 7.76 -4.91 -31.76
CA ARG A 95 8.76 -5.98 -32.00
C ARG A 95 8.65 -6.51 -33.43
N LYS A 96 9.67 -7.28 -33.85
CA LYS A 96 9.63 -7.97 -35.16
C LYS A 96 8.48 -8.97 -35.25
N SER A 97 8.20 -9.66 -34.15
CA SER A 97 7.04 -10.52 -33.97
C SER A 97 6.29 -10.08 -32.72
N PRO A 98 4.96 -9.86 -32.80
CA PRO A 98 4.14 -9.69 -31.61
C PRO A 98 4.26 -10.90 -30.70
N GLU A 99 4.29 -10.65 -29.39
CA GLU A 99 4.44 -11.68 -28.38
C GLU A 99 3.28 -11.62 -27.37
N ASN A 100 3.15 -12.72 -26.61
CA ASN A 100 2.30 -12.74 -25.44
C ASN A 100 3.11 -12.26 -24.25
N VAL A 101 2.65 -11.19 -23.59
CA VAL A 101 3.24 -10.68 -22.36
C VAL A 101 2.28 -10.91 -21.20
N PHE A 102 2.82 -11.32 -20.06
CA PHE A 102 2.02 -11.76 -18.92
C PHE A 102 2.04 -10.69 -17.85
N PHE A 103 0.85 -10.18 -17.52
CA PHE A 103 0.66 -9.30 -16.39
C PHE A 103 0.56 -10.15 -15.12
N GLN A 104 1.60 -10.04 -14.30
CA GLN A 104 1.77 -10.78 -13.06
C GLN A 104 2.27 -9.82 -11.98
N PRO A 105 1.41 -8.93 -11.46
CA PRO A 105 1.72 -8.15 -10.27
C PRO A 105 2.13 -9.17 -9.22
N ASN A 106 3.37 -9.04 -8.73
CA ASN A 106 4.10 -10.08 -8.01
C ASN A 106 3.16 -11.07 -7.31
N SER A 107 3.31 -12.34 -7.72
CA SER A 107 2.41 -13.49 -7.53
C SER A 107 1.86 -13.81 -6.13
N VAL A 108 2.04 -12.95 -5.14
CA VAL A 108 1.44 -13.02 -3.82
C VAL A 108 1.01 -11.59 -3.49
N PHE A 109 -0.29 -11.33 -3.37
CA PHE A 109 -0.74 -10.10 -2.71
C PHE A 109 -0.01 -10.04 -1.40
N PRO A 110 0.87 -9.04 -1.19
CA PRO A 110 1.70 -9.01 0.00
C PRO A 110 0.76 -9.12 1.19
N ALA A 111 1.11 -10.02 2.09
CA ALA A 111 0.50 -10.04 3.40
C ALA A 111 0.68 -8.65 4.01
N PHE A 112 -0.30 -8.20 4.81
CA PHE A 112 -0.16 -6.95 5.54
C PHE A 112 1.06 -6.99 6.44
N SER A 113 1.41 -8.17 6.96
CA SER A 113 2.62 -8.42 7.74
C SER A 113 3.94 -8.36 6.95
N ASP A 114 3.93 -8.17 5.62
CA ASP A 114 5.17 -8.09 4.82
C ASP A 114 5.88 -6.74 5.03
N PRO A 115 7.03 -6.69 5.73
CA PRO A 115 7.76 -5.44 5.98
C PRO A 115 8.27 -4.79 4.69
N ALA A 116 8.49 -5.55 3.62
CA ALA A 116 8.96 -5.01 2.34
C ALA A 116 7.87 -4.20 1.60
N SER A 117 6.63 -4.26 2.06
CA SER A 117 5.51 -3.55 1.45
C SER A 117 5.26 -2.17 2.09
N TRP A 118 5.92 -1.87 3.20
CA TRP A 118 5.74 -0.63 3.94
C TRP A 118 7.00 0.24 3.94
N SER A 119 6.78 1.54 3.89
CA SER A 119 7.81 2.53 4.18
C SER A 119 7.30 3.50 5.23
N LEU A 120 8.17 3.90 6.16
CA LEU A 120 7.88 5.01 7.03
C LEU A 120 8.05 6.31 6.28
N LYS A 121 7.14 7.25 6.54
CA LYS A 121 7.21 8.59 5.96
C LYS A 121 8.46 9.37 6.41
N GLU A 122 9.01 9.10 7.60
CA GLU A 122 9.98 10.00 8.25
C GLU A 122 11.37 9.43 8.60
N GLN A 123 11.65 8.11 8.52
CA GLN A 123 13.00 7.55 8.81
C GLN A 123 13.15 6.06 8.45
N PRO A 124 14.37 5.53 8.18
CA PRO A 124 14.61 4.09 8.05
C PRO A 124 14.67 3.38 9.43
N LEU A 125 14.08 2.18 9.52
CA LEU A 125 14.01 1.39 10.77
C LEU A 125 14.85 0.12 10.76
N LEU A 126 15.19 -0.34 11.97
CA LEU A 126 15.57 -1.72 12.27
C LEU A 126 14.35 -2.66 12.14
N HIS A 127 14.60 -3.90 11.70
CA HIS A 127 13.62 -4.85 11.13
C HIS A 127 12.30 -5.11 11.89
N MET A 128 12.24 -4.89 13.20
CA MET A 128 11.07 -5.26 14.01
C MET A 128 9.95 -4.20 14.05
N ASN A 129 10.20 -2.99 13.51
CA ASN A 129 9.21 -1.90 13.46
C ASN A 129 8.71 -1.62 12.03
N GLN A 130 8.99 -2.49 11.06
CA GLN A 130 8.79 -2.21 9.64
C GLN A 130 7.34 -2.43 9.14
N VAL A 131 6.41 -2.80 10.03
CA VAL A 131 5.00 -3.09 9.70
C VAL A 131 4.09 -2.28 10.64
N PRO A 132 2.98 -1.71 10.15
CA PRO A 132 2.05 -0.96 11.00
C PRO A 132 1.39 -1.85 12.06
N GLY A 133 1.24 -1.35 13.28
CA GLY A 133 0.51 -2.09 14.32
C GLY A 133 0.20 -1.26 15.55
N ALA A 134 -0.30 -1.95 16.59
CA ALA A 134 -0.50 -1.34 17.90
C ALA A 134 0.83 -1.30 18.66
N LYS A 135 1.26 -0.11 19.07
CA LYS A 135 2.40 0.05 19.97
C LYS A 135 1.88 0.22 21.40
N ALA A 136 2.43 -0.59 22.30
CA ALA A 136 2.22 -0.41 23.72
C ALA A 136 3.11 0.73 24.21
N SER A 137 2.51 1.86 24.60
CA SER A 137 3.24 2.95 25.25
C SER A 137 3.04 2.89 26.76
N PHE A 138 4.15 2.92 27.50
CA PHE A 138 4.14 2.95 28.96
C PHE A 138 4.36 4.39 29.44
N THR A 139 3.30 5.05 29.90
CA THR A 139 3.43 6.33 30.58
C THR A 139 3.44 6.11 32.09
N SER A 140 4.60 6.39 32.70
CA SER A 140 4.75 6.41 34.16
C SER A 140 4.58 7.85 34.65
N SER A 141 3.38 8.19 35.13
CA SER A 141 3.21 9.34 36.01
C SER A 141 3.39 8.91 37.46
N PHE A 142 3.96 9.77 38.31
CA PHE A 142 4.46 9.49 39.67
C PHE A 142 3.50 8.81 40.67
N ARG A 143 2.27 8.44 40.27
CA ARG A 143 1.31 7.65 41.07
C ARG A 143 0.43 6.67 40.28
N ARG A 144 0.57 6.52 38.96
CA ARG A 144 -0.28 5.63 38.15
C ARG A 144 0.44 5.19 36.88
N LEU A 145 0.49 3.88 36.67
CA LEU A 145 0.82 3.27 35.38
C LEU A 145 -0.47 3.25 34.56
N THR A 146 -0.49 3.96 33.44
CA THR A 146 -1.56 3.86 32.45
C THR A 146 -1.01 3.10 31.25
N PHE A 147 -1.77 2.13 30.75
CA PHE A 147 -1.43 1.39 29.56
C PHE A 147 -2.27 1.96 28.41
N ASP A 148 -1.63 2.74 27.54
CA ASP A 148 -2.28 3.30 26.37
C ASP A 148 -1.82 2.50 25.14
N LEU A 149 -2.77 1.81 24.50
CA LEU A 149 -2.56 1.22 23.18
C LEU A 149 -2.79 2.31 22.15
N GLN A 150 -1.73 2.72 21.46
CA GLN A 150 -1.84 3.67 20.37
C GLN A 150 -1.38 2.99 19.08
N GLY A 151 -2.28 2.91 18.11
CA GLY A 151 -1.99 2.35 16.79
C GLY A 151 -1.20 3.32 15.92
N ASP A 152 -0.45 2.77 14.97
CA ASP A 152 0.15 3.56 13.90
C ASP A 152 -0.89 3.99 12.86
N ASP A 153 -0.58 5.03 12.07
CA ASP A 153 -1.40 5.48 10.95
C ASP A 153 -0.93 4.84 9.64
N VAL A 154 -1.88 4.41 8.81
CA VAL A 154 -1.63 3.77 7.51
C VAL A 154 -2.18 4.63 6.39
N ILE A 155 -1.34 4.89 5.38
CA ILE A 155 -1.72 5.64 4.17
C ILE A 155 -1.40 4.82 2.93
N PHE A 156 -2.41 4.66 2.07
CA PHE A 156 -2.24 4.18 0.71
C PHE A 156 -2.16 5.41 -0.20
N THR A 157 -0.94 5.83 -0.55
CA THR A 157 -0.70 7.10 -1.26
C THR A 157 -0.84 6.99 -2.77
N ASP A 158 -0.84 5.77 -3.30
CA ASP A 158 -0.83 5.60 -4.75
C ASP A 158 -2.24 5.79 -5.30
N MET A 159 -2.45 6.79 -6.17
CA MET A 159 -3.69 6.98 -6.96
C MET A 159 -3.97 5.83 -7.94
N GLY A 160 -3.25 4.70 -7.81
CA GLY A 160 -3.44 3.51 -8.61
C GLY A 160 -4.29 2.46 -7.89
N ALA A 161 -4.37 1.29 -8.49
CA ALA A 161 -4.88 0.11 -7.83
C ALA A 161 -3.77 -0.54 -6.99
N PHE A 162 -4.17 -1.14 -5.88
CA PHE A 162 -3.32 -2.00 -5.07
C PHE A 162 -4.15 -3.19 -4.58
N GLN A 163 -3.47 -4.22 -4.14
CA GLN A 163 -4.12 -5.38 -3.54
C GLN A 163 -3.23 -5.92 -2.43
N ILE A 164 -3.81 -6.14 -1.26
CA ILE A 164 -3.15 -6.55 -0.03
C ILE A 164 -3.97 -7.66 0.63
N PHE A 165 -3.30 -8.63 1.22
CA PHE A 165 -3.95 -9.71 1.96
C PHE A 165 -3.83 -9.45 3.46
N ILE A 166 -4.95 -9.47 4.19
CA ILE A 166 -4.95 -9.34 5.65
C ILE A 166 -4.79 -10.75 6.25
N ASP A 167 -3.58 -11.06 6.70
CA ASP A 167 -3.17 -12.39 7.15
C ASP A 167 -3.32 -12.64 8.66
N ASP A 168 -3.36 -11.58 9.46
CA ASP A 168 -3.57 -11.63 10.91
C ASP A 168 -4.51 -10.49 11.38
N GLN A 169 -4.88 -10.51 12.65
CA GLN A 169 -5.63 -9.42 13.27
C GLN A 169 -4.77 -8.15 13.33
N ILE A 170 -5.24 -7.08 12.68
CA ILE A 170 -4.55 -5.80 12.64
C ILE A 170 -5.31 -4.78 13.46
N THR A 171 -4.59 -4.04 14.29
CA THR A 171 -5.10 -2.85 14.99
C THR A 171 -4.21 -1.67 14.62
N VAL A 172 -4.79 -0.69 13.96
CA VAL A 172 -4.15 0.56 13.54
C VAL A 172 -5.04 1.72 13.96
N ASN A 173 -4.46 2.91 14.12
CA ASN A 173 -5.22 4.08 14.55
C ASN A 173 -6.08 4.66 13.43
N SER A 174 -5.52 4.75 12.21
CA SER A 174 -6.29 5.14 11.03
C SER A 174 -5.78 4.44 9.77
N LEU A 175 -6.71 4.18 8.85
CA LEU A 175 -6.43 3.59 7.55
C LEU A 175 -6.98 4.51 6.47
N ARG A 176 -6.10 5.13 5.68
CA ARG A 176 -6.45 6.19 4.73
C ARG A 176 -6.11 5.78 3.31
N PHE A 177 -7.05 5.98 2.39
CA PHE A 177 -6.85 5.77 0.96
C PHE A 177 -6.78 7.13 0.27
N SER A 178 -5.64 7.46 -0.32
CA SER A 178 -5.26 8.79 -0.81
C SER A 178 -4.98 9.84 0.28
N GLN A 179 -4.16 10.84 -0.05
CA GLN A 179 -3.80 11.95 0.84
C GLN A 179 -4.92 12.99 0.98
N ASP A 180 -5.84 13.04 0.01
CA ASP A 180 -6.76 14.17 -0.18
C ASP A 180 -8.23 13.91 0.20
N TRP A 181 -8.58 12.73 0.75
CA TRP A 181 -9.98 12.35 1.02
C TRP A 181 -10.26 11.88 2.47
N VAL A 182 -11.56 11.91 2.81
CA VAL A 182 -12.17 11.56 4.10
C VAL A 182 -11.65 10.23 4.63
N SER A 183 -11.13 10.24 5.86
CA SER A 183 -10.75 9.03 6.60
C SER A 183 -11.94 8.07 6.66
N ILE A 184 -11.83 6.92 5.99
CA ILE A 184 -12.76 5.82 6.20
C ILE A 184 -12.20 5.03 7.37
N GLU A 185 -12.79 5.21 8.55
CA GLU A 185 -12.42 4.43 9.73
C GLU A 185 -13.08 3.05 9.66
N PHE A 186 -12.29 2.02 9.42
CA PHE A 186 -12.74 0.63 9.49
C PHE A 186 -12.56 0.11 10.91
N ASN A 187 -13.65 0.04 11.68
CA ASN A 187 -13.66 -0.66 12.95
C ASN A 187 -13.92 -2.14 12.71
N PHE A 188 -12.84 -2.93 12.65
CA PHE A 188 -12.94 -4.39 12.56
C PHE A 188 -13.35 -4.97 13.91
N HIS A 189 -14.65 -5.24 14.10
CA HIS A 189 -15.14 -6.02 15.24
C HIS A 189 -15.29 -7.48 14.84
N TYR A 190 -14.61 -8.37 15.56
CA TYR A 190 -14.83 -9.80 15.41
C TYR A 190 -15.97 -10.25 16.33
N ARG A 191 -16.87 -11.08 15.78
CA ARG A 191 -17.81 -11.88 16.58
C ARG A 191 -17.12 -13.21 16.85
N THR A 192 -16.72 -13.45 18.09
CA THR A 192 -16.22 -14.74 18.53
C THR A 192 -17.40 -15.70 18.72
N ASP A 193 -17.85 -16.32 17.64
CA ASP A 193 -18.74 -17.48 17.71
C ASP A 193 -17.98 -18.73 17.25
N GLN A 194 -17.24 -19.35 18.16
CA GLN A 194 -16.99 -20.81 18.23
C GLN A 194 -16.87 -21.24 19.69
#